data_AF-A0A7Y2A475-F1
#
_entry.id   AF-A0A7Y2A475-F1
#
_cell.length_a   1.000
_cell.length_b   1.000
_cell.length_c   1.000
_cell.angle_alpha   90.00
_cell.angle_beta   90.00
_cell.angle_gamma   90.00
#
_symmetry.space_group_name_H-M   'P 1'
#
loop_
_entity.id
_entity.type
_entity.pdbx_description
1 polymer ?
#
loop_
_entity_poly.entity_id
_entity_poly.type
_entity_poly.pdbx_seq_one_letter_code
_entity_poly.pdbx_strand_id
1 'polypeptide(L)'
;MTEEGPRLNPVQASLRLALELIAWAAPAWWAASLFEGTVASWIAGAVGLLVPMAMWVTFNVPGDPSRSGAAPVPVSGRVRLLVEAIVFAGGAGALVGVGRWGAALVFIALVAFHTASYRERVRWLLAR
;
A
#
# COMPACT_ATOMS: atom_id res chain seq x y z
N MET A 1 18.41 -8.95 20.94
CA MET A 1 17.45 -9.13 19.83
C MET A 1 17.55 -7.89 18.98
N THR A 2 17.90 -8.00 17.71
CA THR A 2 18.17 -6.82 16.87
C THR A 2 16.94 -5.92 16.83
N GLU A 3 17.12 -4.62 17.11
CA GLU A 3 16.01 -3.65 17.07
C GLU A 3 15.41 -3.50 15.67
N GLU A 4 16.15 -3.92 14.64
CA GLU A 4 15.77 -3.89 13.24
C GLU A 4 15.01 -5.15 12.81
N GLY A 5 13.98 -4.96 11.99
CA GLY A 5 13.18 -6.04 11.40
C GLY A 5 13.89 -6.83 10.28
N PRO A 6 13.23 -7.86 9.72
CA PRO A 6 13.79 -8.62 8.60
C PRO A 6 13.92 -7.77 7.33
N ARG A 7 15.07 -7.84 6.65
CA ARG A 7 15.29 -7.18 5.35
C ARG A 7 14.63 -7.95 4.22
N LEU A 8 14.21 -7.21 3.19
CA LEU A 8 13.62 -7.79 2.00
C LEU A 8 14.71 -8.20 1.01
N ASN A 9 14.53 -9.33 0.35
CA ASN A 9 15.35 -9.65 -0.82
C ASN A 9 14.93 -8.74 -2.02
N PRO A 10 15.76 -8.62 -3.06
CA PRO A 10 15.48 -7.71 -4.17
C PRO A 10 14.16 -8.00 -4.90
N VAL A 11 13.84 -9.28 -5.13
CA VAL A 11 12.61 -9.70 -5.84
C VAL A 11 11.37 -9.31 -5.05
N GLN A 12 11.41 -9.56 -3.74
CA GLN A 12 10.39 -9.15 -2.79
C GLN A 12 10.19 -7.62 -2.84
N ALA A 13 11.28 -6.85 -2.72
CA ALA A 13 11.22 -5.40 -2.79
C ALA A 13 10.63 -4.89 -4.12
N SER A 14 10.99 -5.49 -5.26
CA SER A 14 10.42 -5.15 -6.57
C SER A 14 8.93 -5.44 -6.67
N LEU A 15 8.47 -6.61 -6.19
CA LEU A 15 7.06 -6.94 -6.16
C LEU A 15 6.28 -5.94 -5.29
N ARG A 16 6.80 -5.63 -4.10
CA ARG A 16 6.21 -4.64 -3.22
C ARG A 16 6.09 -3.28 -3.90
N LEU A 17 7.15 -2.80 -4.54
CA LEU A 17 7.12 -1.53 -5.25
C LEU A 17 6.05 -1.53 -6.35
N ALA A 18 5.94 -2.59 -7.15
CA ALA A 18 4.90 -2.71 -8.17
C ALA A 18 3.49 -2.64 -7.56
N LEU A 19 3.27 -3.33 -6.43
CA LEU A 19 2.00 -3.28 -5.71
C LEU A 19 1.71 -1.88 -5.14
N GLU A 20 2.71 -1.21 -4.58
CA GLU A 20 2.61 0.16 -4.06
C GLU A 20 2.17 1.14 -5.16
N LEU A 21 2.80 1.07 -6.33
CA LEU A 21 2.47 1.94 -7.47
C LEU A 21 1.02 1.74 -7.93
N ILE A 22 0.55 0.50 -8.02
CA ILE A 22 -0.84 0.21 -8.39
C ILE A 22 -1.81 0.70 -7.30
N ALA A 23 -1.47 0.49 -6.03
CA ALA A 23 -2.30 0.90 -4.89
C ALA A 23 -2.48 2.43 -4.80
N TRP A 24 -1.57 3.22 -5.37
CA TRP A 24 -1.70 4.68 -5.44
C TRP A 24 -2.33 5.15 -6.75
N ALA A 25 -1.96 4.54 -7.88
CA ALA A 25 -2.45 4.95 -9.19
C ALA A 25 -3.92 4.59 -9.42
N ALA A 26 -4.38 3.42 -8.96
CA ALA A 26 -5.76 3.00 -9.17
C ALA A 26 -6.78 3.90 -8.46
N PRO A 27 -6.60 4.29 -7.18
CA PRO A 27 -7.50 5.25 -6.54
C PRO A 27 -7.47 6.64 -7.19
N ALA A 28 -6.33 7.09 -7.69
CA ALA A 28 -6.23 8.33 -8.48
C ALA A 28 -7.11 8.26 -9.74
N TRP A 29 -7.00 7.17 -10.50
CA TRP A 29 -7.81 6.97 -11.70
C TRP A 29 -9.31 6.87 -11.38
N TRP A 30 -9.67 6.08 -10.37
CA TRP A 30 -11.07 5.93 -9.97
C TRP A 30 -11.67 7.24 -9.49
N ALA A 31 -10.98 7.98 -8.62
CA ALA A 31 -11.46 9.27 -8.12
C ALA A 31 -11.63 10.29 -9.26
N ALA A 32 -10.70 10.36 -10.21
CA ALA A 32 -10.81 11.22 -11.38
C ALA A 32 -12.03 10.86 -12.27
N SER A 33 -12.32 9.56 -12.42
CA SER A 33 -13.45 9.07 -13.23
C SER A 33 -14.83 9.44 -12.67
N LEU A 34 -14.93 9.81 -11.39
CA LEU A 34 -16.19 10.25 -10.78
C LEU A 34 -16.63 11.65 -11.25
N PHE A 35 -15.72 12.43 -11.84
CA PHE A 35 -15.95 13.84 -12.21
C PHE A 35 -15.53 14.14 -13.66
N GLU A 36 -15.60 13.14 -14.55
CA GLU A 36 -15.14 13.25 -15.94
C GLU A 36 -15.68 14.50 -16.65
N GLY A 37 -14.83 15.12 -17.48
CA GLY A 37 -15.18 16.33 -18.23
C GLY A 37 -15.15 17.63 -17.42
N THR A 38 -14.72 17.59 -16.15
CA THR A 38 -14.64 18.77 -15.29
C THR A 38 -13.24 18.98 -14.70
N VAL A 39 -12.94 20.20 -14.25
CA VAL A 39 -11.71 20.50 -13.49
C VAL A 39 -11.64 19.69 -12.19
N ALA A 40 -12.79 19.34 -11.60
CA ALA A 40 -12.84 18.53 -10.39
C ALA A 40 -12.24 17.12 -10.59
N SER A 41 -12.19 16.60 -11.82
CA SER A 41 -11.52 15.33 -12.14
C SER A 41 -10.04 15.34 -11.75
N TRP A 42 -9.32 16.42 -12.05
CA TRP A 42 -7.90 16.55 -11.70
C TRP A 42 -7.69 16.63 -10.20
N ILE A 43 -8.54 17.38 -9.50
CA ILE A 43 -8.48 17.51 -8.04
C ILE A 43 -8.77 16.17 -7.39
N ALA A 44 -9.84 15.47 -7.81
CA ALA A 44 -10.19 14.16 -7.29
C ALA A 44 -9.09 13.13 -7.55
N GLY A 45 -8.49 13.13 -8.74
CA GLY A 45 -7.35 12.26 -9.04
C GLY A 45 -6.13 12.54 -8.18
N ALA A 46 -5.80 13.81 -7.94
CA ALA A 46 -4.71 14.19 -7.04
C ALA A 46 -4.99 13.73 -5.60
N VAL A 47 -6.22 13.91 -5.10
CA VAL A 47 -6.62 13.42 -3.77
C VAL A 47 -6.53 11.89 -3.71
N GLY A 48 -7.05 11.20 -4.72
CA GLY A 48 -6.99 9.74 -4.83
C GLY A 48 -5.56 9.20 -4.84
N LEU A 49 -4.60 9.94 -5.41
CA LEU A 49 -3.18 9.58 -5.36
C LEU A 49 -2.56 9.87 -3.98
N LEU A 50 -2.74 11.09 -3.48
CA LEU A 50 -1.98 11.62 -2.35
C LEU A 50 -2.41 11.03 -1.01
N VAL A 51 -3.69 10.71 -0.83
CA VAL A 51 -4.20 10.12 0.43
C VAL A 51 -3.55 8.77 0.73
N PRO A 52 -3.60 7.75 -0.16
CA PRO A 52 -2.96 6.46 0.12
C PRO A 52 -1.43 6.59 0.21
N MET A 53 -0.80 7.48 -0.56
CA MET A 53 0.63 7.78 -0.43
C MET A 53 0.97 8.33 0.96
N ALA A 54 0.21 9.32 1.45
CA ALA A 54 0.42 9.91 2.75
C ALA A 54 0.23 8.87 3.87
N MET A 55 -0.85 8.09 3.83
CA MET A 55 -1.05 7.00 4.79
C MET A 55 0.14 6.04 4.81
N TRP A 56 0.66 5.70 3.63
CA TRP A 56 1.70 4.71 3.48
C TRP A 56 3.09 5.19 3.92
N VAL A 57 3.43 6.46 3.70
CA VAL A 57 4.74 7.05 4.04
C VAL A 57 4.77 7.59 5.48
N THR A 58 3.64 8.08 6.00
CA THR A 58 3.58 8.74 7.31
C THR A 58 3.55 7.75 8.46
N PHE A 59 2.73 6.71 8.40
CA PHE A 59 2.55 5.75 9.51
C PHE A 59 3.49 4.56 9.37
N ASN A 60 4.54 4.50 10.20
CA ASN A 60 5.53 3.43 10.12
C ASN A 60 5.93 2.90 11.49
N VAL A 61 6.42 1.66 11.52
CA VAL A 61 7.04 1.09 12.72
C VAL A 61 8.50 1.54 12.78
N PRO A 62 8.98 2.09 13.91
CA PRO A 62 10.38 2.44 14.08
C PRO A 62 11.30 1.24 13.80
N GLY A 63 12.36 1.47 13.01
CA GLY A 63 13.34 0.43 12.68
C GLY A 63 12.87 -0.61 11.66
N ASP A 64 11.77 -0.38 10.94
CA ASP A 64 11.37 -1.22 9.80
C ASP A 64 12.35 -1.01 8.62
N PRO A 65 13.21 -1.99 8.29
CA PRO A 65 14.23 -1.86 7.25
C PRO A 65 13.68 -2.15 5.85
N SER A 66 12.39 -2.53 5.75
CA SER A 66 11.68 -2.51 4.47
C SER A 66 11.34 -1.08 4.01
N ARG A 67 11.70 -0.09 4.83
CA ARG A 67 11.62 1.35 4.59
C ARG A 67 12.95 2.00 4.92
N SER A 68 13.01 3.33 4.83
CA SER A 68 14.15 4.12 5.29
C SER A 68 14.41 4.05 6.80
N GLY A 69 13.68 3.23 7.56
CA GLY A 69 13.72 3.18 9.04
C GLY A 69 13.07 4.39 9.72
N ALA A 70 12.81 5.48 8.98
CA ALA A 70 12.11 6.65 9.49
C ALA A 70 10.62 6.34 9.72
N ALA A 71 10.09 6.84 10.83
CA ALA A 71 8.68 6.76 11.18
C ALA A 71 8.19 8.16 11.54
N PRO A 72 7.75 8.97 10.55
CA PRO A 72 7.26 10.33 10.81
C PRO A 72 6.15 10.34 11.86
N VAL A 73 5.23 9.37 11.77
CA VAL A 73 4.29 9.04 12.84
C VAL A 73 4.54 7.58 13.25
N PRO A 74 5.17 7.32 14.40
CA PRO A 74 5.43 5.98 14.88
C PRO A 74 4.12 5.29 15.28
N VAL A 75 3.93 4.07 14.79
CA VAL A 75 2.75 3.24 15.09
C VAL A 75 3.16 1.82 15.47
N SER A 76 2.26 1.07 16.13
CA SER A 76 2.47 -0.37 16.36
C SER A 76 2.40 -1.14 15.05
N GLY A 77 2.98 -2.34 15.01
CA GLY A 77 2.98 -3.14 13.79
C GLY A 77 1.59 -3.63 13.40
N ARG A 78 0.68 -3.80 14.36
CA ARG A 78 -0.75 -4.06 14.06
C ARG A 78 -1.41 -2.91 13.30
N VAL A 79 -1.16 -1.67 13.73
CA VAL A 79 -1.67 -0.48 13.04
C VAL A 79 -1.02 -0.38 11.65
N ARG A 80 0.28 -0.65 11.54
CA ARG A 80 0.96 -0.69 10.24
C ARG A 80 0.35 -1.72 9.29
N LEU A 81 0.07 -2.93 9.75
CA LEU A 81 -0.59 -3.96 8.95
C LEU A 81 -2.00 -3.54 8.52
N LEU A 82 -2.75 -2.87 9.40
CA LEU A 82 -4.06 -2.32 9.05
C LEU A 82 -3.94 -1.24 7.97
N VAL A 83 -2.97 -0.32 8.08
CA VAL A 83 -2.70 0.69 7.05
C VAL A 83 -2.32 0.02 5.72
N GLU A 84 -1.46 -1.00 5.74
CA GLU A 84 -1.08 -1.75 4.54
C GLU A 84 -2.30 -2.41 3.89
N ALA A 85 -3.16 -3.05 4.69
CA ALA A 85 -4.38 -3.68 4.22
C ALA A 85 -5.38 -2.66 3.64
N ILE A 86 -5.58 -1.50 4.29
CA ILE A 86 -6.47 -0.44 3.79
C ILE A 86 -5.97 0.09 2.45
N VAL A 87 -4.67 0.37 2.32
CA VAL A 87 -4.10 0.91 1.07
C VAL A 87 -4.23 -0.10 -0.07
N PHE A 88 -3.89 -1.37 0.15
CA PHE A 88 -4.05 -2.39 -0.88
C PHE A 88 -5.51 -2.72 -1.19
N ALA A 89 -6.39 -2.82 -0.20
CA ALA A 89 -7.82 -3.02 -0.43
C ALA A 89 -8.44 -1.83 -1.18
N GLY A 90 -8.01 -0.61 -0.86
CA GLY A 90 -8.40 0.60 -1.58
C GLY A 90 -7.96 0.58 -3.05
N GLY A 91 -6.72 0.15 -3.33
CA GLY A 91 -6.25 -0.07 -4.70
C GLY A 91 -7.08 -1.08 -5.47
N ALA A 92 -7.39 -2.23 -4.86
CA ALA A 92 -8.26 -3.24 -5.47
C ALA A 92 -9.69 -2.73 -5.70
N GLY A 93 -10.27 -2.05 -4.70
CA GLY A 93 -11.60 -1.44 -4.80
C GLY A 93 -11.67 -0.37 -5.88
N ALA A 94 -10.61 0.42 -6.06
CA ALA A 94 -10.53 1.40 -7.13
C ALA A 94 -10.47 0.74 -8.52
N LEU A 95 -9.72 -0.36 -8.68
CA LEU A 95 -9.71 -1.14 -9.92
C LEU A 95 -11.12 -1.68 -10.25
N VAL A 96 -11.86 -2.16 -9.24
CA VAL A 96 -13.27 -2.54 -9.41
C VAL A 96 -14.12 -1.34 -9.80
N GLY A 97 -13.91 -0.18 -9.17
CA GLY A 97 -14.62 1.06 -9.42
C GLY A 97 -14.51 1.58 -10.86
N VAL A 98 -13.39 1.30 -11.54
CA VAL A 98 -13.20 1.59 -12.98
C VAL A 98 -13.52 0.39 -13.89
N GLY A 99 -14.20 -0.63 -13.36
CA GLY A 99 -14.66 -1.81 -14.09
C GLY A 99 -13.57 -2.84 -14.45
N ARG A 100 -12.37 -2.75 -13.86
CA ARG A 100 -11.22 -3.63 -14.15
C ARG A 100 -11.15 -4.83 -13.20
N TRP A 101 -12.21 -5.64 -13.17
CA TRP A 101 -12.33 -6.81 -12.29
C TRP A 101 -11.19 -7.81 -12.41
N GLY A 102 -10.78 -8.16 -13.63
CA GLY A 102 -9.65 -9.08 -13.85
C GLY A 102 -8.35 -8.55 -13.25
N ALA A 103 -8.07 -7.25 -13.41
CA ALA A 103 -6.90 -6.61 -12.82
C ALA A 103 -7.00 -6.58 -11.29
N ALA A 104 -8.18 -6.32 -10.73
CA ALA A 104 -8.41 -6.35 -9.29
C ALA A 104 -8.13 -7.75 -8.70
N LEU A 105 -8.59 -8.81 -9.36
CA LEU A 105 -8.34 -10.20 -8.94
C LEU A 105 -6.85 -10.54 -8.97
N VAL A 106 -6.15 -10.20 -10.07
CA VAL A 106 -4.70 -10.41 -10.19
C VAL A 106 -3.97 -9.62 -9.09
N PHE A 107 -4.35 -8.37 -8.87
CA PHE A 107 -3.76 -7.52 -7.85
C PHE A 107 -3.94 -8.10 -6.44
N ILE A 108 -5.15 -8.52 -6.08
CA ILE A 108 -5.42 -9.18 -4.78
C ILE A 108 -4.60 -10.47 -4.65
N ALA A 109 -4.51 -11.28 -5.70
CA ALA A 109 -3.73 -12.51 -5.68
C ALA A 109 -2.24 -12.23 -5.45
N LEU A 110 -1.69 -11.19 -6.09
CA LEU A 110 -0.31 -10.75 -5.89
C LEU A 110 -0.08 -10.17 -4.50
N VAL A 111 -1.02 -9.40 -3.95
CA VAL A 111 -0.97 -8.92 -2.55
C VAL A 111 -0.97 -10.10 -1.59
N ALA A 112 -1.85 -11.09 -1.77
CA ALA A 112 -1.89 -12.29 -0.93
C ALA A 112 -0.59 -13.09 -1.03
N PHE A 113 -0.05 -13.28 -2.24
CA PHE A 113 1.24 -13.93 -2.46
C PHE A 113 2.37 -13.18 -1.75
N HIS A 114 2.42 -11.85 -1.90
CA HIS A 114 3.36 -10.98 -1.21
C HIS A 114 3.25 -11.14 0.30
N THR A 115 2.06 -11.03 0.90
CA THR A 115 1.90 -11.19 2.35
C THR A 115 2.34 -12.59 2.82
N ALA A 116 2.05 -13.63 2.05
CA ALA A 116 2.45 -15.00 2.36
C ALA A 116 3.97 -15.25 2.22
N SER A 117 4.64 -14.59 1.28
CA SER A 117 6.10 -14.66 1.15
C SER A 117 6.84 -13.85 2.22
N TYR A 118 6.13 -13.02 3.00
CA TYR A 118 6.67 -12.09 4.00
C TYR A 118 6.34 -12.47 5.45
N ARG A 119 6.08 -13.76 5.71
CA ARG A 119 5.66 -14.26 7.03
C ARG A 119 6.58 -13.84 8.19
N GLU A 120 7.88 -13.73 7.96
CA GLU A 120 8.84 -13.28 8.98
C GLU A 120 8.63 -11.81 9.36
N ARG A 121 8.49 -10.92 8.38
CA ARG A 121 8.19 -9.50 8.63
C ARG A 121 6.83 -9.33 9.28
N VAL A 122 5.82 -10.07 8.84
CA VAL A 122 4.47 -10.02 9.44
C VAL A 122 4.51 -10.44 10.91
N ARG A 123 5.22 -11.54 11.25
CA ARG A 123 5.41 -11.96 12.65
C ARG A 123 6.15 -10.92 13.47
N TRP A 124 7.19 -10.29 12.90
CA TRP A 124 7.92 -9.21 13.57
C TRP A 124 7.01 -8.00 13.84
N LEU A 125 6.21 -7.57 12.87
CA LEU A 125 5.23 -6.49 13.05
C LEU A 125 4.20 -6.82 14.12
N LEU A 126 3.69 -8.05 14.17
CA LEU A 126 2.70 -8.45 15.17
C LEU A 126 3.26 -8.46 16.61
N ALA A 127 4.58 -8.55 16.76
CA ALA A 127 5.30 -8.50 18.02
C ALA A 127 5.72 -7.08 18.45
N ARG A 128 5.44 -6.04 17.63
CA ARG A 128 5.81 -4.64 17.86
C ARG A 128 4.60 -3.74 17.98
#